data_AF-A0A2E6YL09-F1
#
_entry.id   AF-A0A2E6YL09-F1
#
_cell.length_a   1.000
_cell.length_b   1.000
_cell.length_c   1.000
_cell.angle_alpha   90.00
_cell.angle_beta   90.00
_cell.angle_gamma   90.00
#
_symmetry.space_group_name_H-M   'P 1'
#
loop_
_entity.id
_entity.type
_entity.pdbx_description
1 polymer ?
#
loop_
_entity_poly.entity_id
_entity_poly.type
_entity_poly.pdbx_seq_one_letter_code
_entity_poly.pdbx_strand_id
1 'polypeptide(L)'
;MVDQEKILVSVAWPYANGSIHLGQAIGAYLPADIFARFHRMKGNAVLMVSGSDAHGTPVVLEAEKQKTTPEKIFQLYHNEFLENWKQLGISWDLFTSTHTKIHEEVVQDIFLKLLENGFIYKDVMTLPYSEKDKRFLADRYVEGTCPHCNFESARGDQCDNCGSTLDPIELINIKSRISGDAPVFKETEHFFLALTKFEKQLYSWIEKNKYWKPNVRNFSLKFLEGGLKDRAITRDIEWGVPVPLDGYEDKRIYVWFDAVIGYLSASIEWSSQIGDKSKWEDFWKGDGKSYYFMGKDNIPFHTIIWPSMLIGYGDMNLPYDVPANEYLNLEGLKFSTSRGWAIWLGEYLSKFEPDPLRYVLSANMPEIRDTDFSWDEYIRRNNDELVATYGNLVHRVLSLSYRSFDKKIPECGELSESGENLLKLATNSMEKVSEELTNCRFKSALTVAMGLAQAANKFLNDEEPWHKLKSTDVEDQRDAATTLWVVLSVVNCLKILLYPFLPFSSEKLHKLLGFEDSVTDVGWNWSANQITSGTSLPKPKVLFVKIEREDLDT
;
A
#
# COMPACT_ATOMS: atom_id res chain seq x y z
N MET A 1 -0.17 31.58 3.89
CA MET A 1 -0.49 30.37 3.11
C MET A 1 0.65 29.41 3.39
N VAL A 2 0.39 28.33 4.14
CA VAL A 2 1.38 27.25 4.26
C VAL A 2 1.53 26.68 2.86
N ASP A 3 2.75 26.62 2.35
CA ASP A 3 2.99 26.14 0.98
C ASP A 3 2.46 24.71 0.87
N GLN A 4 1.50 24.50 -0.01
CA GLN A 4 0.81 23.23 -0.13
C GLN A 4 1.70 22.25 -0.90
N GLU A 5 2.26 21.25 -0.23
CA GLU A 5 3.08 20.25 -0.94
C GLU A 5 2.24 19.44 -1.93
N LYS A 6 2.84 19.09 -3.07
CA LYS A 6 2.26 18.19 -4.07
C LYS A 6 2.85 16.80 -3.87
N ILE A 7 2.03 15.86 -3.42
CA ILE A 7 2.44 14.52 -3.02
C ILE A 7 1.84 13.50 -3.98
N LEU A 8 2.68 12.84 -4.77
CA LEU A 8 2.29 11.69 -5.57
C LEU A 8 2.50 10.42 -4.75
N VAL A 9 1.45 9.63 -4.56
CA VAL A 9 1.48 8.32 -3.90
C VAL A 9 1.23 7.25 -4.96
N SER A 10 2.31 6.67 -5.47
CA SER A 10 2.30 5.59 -6.47
C SER A 10 2.36 4.23 -5.76
N VAL A 11 1.36 3.37 -5.98
CA VAL A 11 1.27 2.09 -5.26
C VAL A 11 1.40 0.92 -6.22
N ALA A 12 2.29 -0.03 -5.91
CA ALA A 12 2.52 -1.26 -6.69
C ALA A 12 1.22 -1.87 -7.22
N TRP A 13 1.21 -2.20 -8.51
CA TRP A 13 0.04 -2.68 -9.22
C TRP A 13 -0.14 -4.18 -8.96
N PRO A 14 -1.30 -4.66 -8.48
CA PRO A 14 -1.53 -6.09 -8.33
C PRO A 14 -1.76 -6.72 -9.70
N TYR A 15 -1.12 -7.87 -9.94
CA TYR A 15 -1.45 -8.71 -11.08
C TYR A 15 -2.90 -9.17 -11.02
N ALA A 16 -3.64 -8.97 -12.11
CA ALA A 16 -5.05 -9.33 -12.24
C ALA A 16 -5.22 -10.81 -12.64
N ASN A 17 -4.58 -11.72 -11.89
CA ASN A 17 -4.62 -13.17 -12.14
C ASN A 17 -5.05 -13.99 -10.91
N GLY A 18 -5.43 -13.34 -9.82
CA GLY A 18 -5.81 -13.97 -8.57
C GLY A 18 -6.31 -12.95 -7.55
N SER A 19 -7.07 -13.43 -6.57
CA SER A 19 -7.57 -12.61 -5.47
C SER A 19 -6.42 -12.06 -4.63
N ILE A 20 -6.64 -10.92 -3.98
CA ILE A 20 -5.62 -10.29 -3.13
C ILE A 20 -5.64 -10.90 -1.73
N HIS A 21 -4.47 -11.20 -1.19
CA HIS A 21 -4.31 -11.65 0.19
C HIS A 21 -3.73 -10.58 1.11
N LEU A 22 -3.83 -10.79 2.43
CA LEU A 22 -3.39 -9.81 3.43
C LEU A 22 -1.93 -9.38 3.30
N GLY A 23 -1.03 -10.30 2.94
CA GLY A 23 0.38 -9.99 2.68
C GLY A 23 0.59 -8.94 1.57
N GLN A 24 -0.22 -8.97 0.50
CA GLN A 24 -0.19 -7.92 -0.52
C GLN A 24 -0.80 -6.62 0.02
N ALA A 25 -1.94 -6.70 0.71
CA ALA A 25 -2.63 -5.55 1.31
C ALA A 25 -1.69 -4.72 2.20
N ILE A 26 -0.95 -5.35 3.10
CA ILE A 26 0.01 -4.68 4.00
C ILE A 26 1.33 -4.31 3.32
N GLY A 27 1.70 -5.04 2.26
CA GLY A 27 2.96 -4.84 1.54
C GLY A 27 3.01 -3.51 0.79
N ALA A 28 1.88 -3.02 0.27
CA ALA A 28 1.85 -1.80 -0.55
C ALA A 28 0.66 -0.87 -0.27
N TYR A 29 -0.55 -1.40 -0.10
CA TYR A 29 -1.78 -0.62 -0.21
C TYR A 29 -2.17 0.09 1.09
N LEU A 30 -2.21 -0.65 2.21
CA LEU A 30 -2.52 -0.07 3.51
C LEU A 30 -1.52 1.03 3.95
N PRO A 31 -0.19 0.84 3.87
CA PRO A 31 0.75 1.92 4.20
C PRO A 31 0.57 3.17 3.32
N ALA A 32 0.31 2.98 2.02
CA ALA A 32 0.07 4.08 1.10
C ALA A 32 -1.22 4.85 1.46
N ASP A 33 -2.29 4.16 1.83
CA ASP A 33 -3.55 4.78 2.24
C ASP A 33 -3.39 5.59 3.54
N ILE A 34 -2.71 5.03 4.54
CA ILE A 34 -2.40 5.73 5.80
C ILE A 34 -1.62 7.01 5.50
N PHE A 35 -0.59 6.91 4.65
CA PHE A 35 0.23 8.05 4.25
C PHE A 35 -0.57 9.12 3.49
N ALA A 36 -1.36 8.71 2.50
CA ALA A 36 -2.20 9.61 1.71
C ALA A 36 -3.22 10.34 2.59
N ARG A 37 -3.92 9.63 3.50
CA ARG A 37 -4.87 10.21 4.45
C ARG A 37 -4.20 11.25 5.34
N PHE A 38 -3.03 10.95 5.88
CA PHE A 38 -2.25 11.90 6.68
C PHE A 38 -1.90 13.17 5.89
N HIS A 39 -1.36 13.04 4.68
CA HIS A 39 -1.01 14.21 3.86
C HIS A 39 -2.24 15.03 3.46
N ARG A 40 -3.38 14.40 3.15
CA ARG A 40 -4.65 15.08 2.91
C ARG A 40 -5.12 15.84 4.15
N MET A 41 -5.05 15.24 5.34
CA MET A 41 -5.39 15.92 6.59
C MET A 41 -4.46 17.11 6.88
N LYS A 42 -3.18 17.01 6.52
CA LYS A 42 -2.23 18.14 6.62
C LYS A 42 -2.54 19.29 5.65
N GLY A 43 -3.48 19.10 4.72
CA GLY A 43 -3.85 20.08 3.70
C GLY A 43 -3.00 20.01 2.43
N ASN A 44 -2.09 19.03 2.30
CA ASN A 44 -1.30 18.83 1.08
C ASN A 44 -2.19 18.37 -0.07
N ALA A 45 -1.79 18.69 -1.30
CA ALA A 45 -2.44 18.11 -2.47
C ALA A 45 -1.86 16.70 -2.66
N VAL A 46 -2.74 15.70 -2.70
CA VAL A 46 -2.35 14.29 -2.84
C VAL A 46 -2.96 13.74 -4.10
N LEU A 47 -2.14 13.01 -4.86
CA LEU A 47 -2.58 12.16 -5.97
C LEU A 47 -2.14 10.73 -5.66
N MET A 48 -3.07 9.88 -5.23
CA MET A 48 -2.84 8.47 -4.94
C MET A 48 -3.37 7.60 -6.07
N VAL A 49 -2.45 6.97 -6.80
CA VAL A 49 -2.75 6.21 -8.01
C VAL A 49 -2.19 4.79 -7.96
N SER A 50 -2.96 3.87 -8.55
CA SER A 50 -2.56 2.49 -8.82
C SER A 50 -3.49 1.93 -9.90
N GLY A 51 -3.42 0.63 -10.14
CA GLY A 51 -4.33 -0.07 -11.02
C GLY A 51 -4.01 -1.55 -11.11
N SER A 52 -4.86 -2.30 -11.77
CA SER A 52 -4.61 -3.71 -12.07
C SER A 52 -3.57 -3.87 -13.16
N ASP A 53 -2.51 -4.62 -12.89
CA ASP A 53 -1.61 -5.10 -13.94
C ASP A 53 -2.31 -6.24 -14.70
N ALA A 54 -2.82 -5.89 -15.87
CA ALA A 54 -3.66 -6.72 -16.70
C ALA A 54 -2.87 -7.57 -17.71
N HIS A 55 -1.57 -7.33 -17.89
CA HIS A 55 -0.77 -7.93 -18.95
C HIS A 55 0.14 -9.05 -18.46
N GLY A 56 0.84 -9.67 -19.42
CA GLY A 56 1.86 -10.68 -19.14
C GLY A 56 1.34 -12.12 -19.06
N THR A 57 2.29 -13.05 -19.03
CA THR A 57 2.05 -14.51 -19.04
C THR A 57 1.18 -15.01 -17.88
N PRO A 58 1.25 -14.48 -16.63
CA PRO A 58 0.40 -14.97 -15.53
C PRO A 58 -1.10 -14.87 -15.80
N VAL A 59 -1.57 -13.78 -16.42
CA VAL A 59 -3.00 -13.59 -16.76
C VAL A 59 -3.42 -14.57 -17.86
N VAL A 60 -2.55 -14.78 -18.86
CA VAL A 60 -2.78 -15.75 -19.95
C VAL A 60 -2.86 -17.18 -19.40
N LEU A 61 -1.93 -17.56 -18.53
CA LEU A 61 -1.92 -18.89 -17.89
C LEU A 61 -3.18 -19.15 -17.06
N GLU A 62 -3.64 -18.17 -16.30
CA GLU A 62 -4.88 -18.34 -15.53
C GLU A 62 -6.11 -18.41 -16.44
N ALA A 63 -6.12 -17.65 -17.54
CA ALA A 63 -7.18 -17.75 -18.55
C ALA A 63 -7.23 -19.13 -19.21
N GLU A 64 -6.08 -19.69 -19.58
CA GLU A 64 -5.95 -21.05 -20.12
C GLU A 64 -6.46 -22.10 -19.11
N LYS A 65 -6.06 -21.99 -17.84
CA LYS A 65 -6.49 -22.88 -16.76
C LYS A 65 -7.99 -22.83 -16.52
N GLN A 66 -8.58 -21.63 -16.52
CA GLN A 66 -10.03 -21.43 -16.38
C GLN A 66 -10.81 -21.59 -17.71
N LYS A 67 -10.13 -21.91 -18.81
CA LYS A 67 -10.71 -22.08 -20.16
C LYS A 67 -11.52 -20.86 -20.61
N THR A 68 -10.96 -19.67 -20.40
CA THR A 68 -11.56 -18.37 -20.73
C THR A 68 -10.52 -17.46 -21.42
N THR A 69 -10.85 -16.19 -21.64
CA THR A 69 -9.93 -15.22 -22.25
C THR A 69 -9.17 -14.41 -21.19
N PRO A 70 -7.94 -13.92 -21.49
CA PRO A 70 -7.21 -13.02 -20.60
C PRO A 70 -8.03 -11.79 -20.18
N GLU A 71 -8.77 -11.19 -21.12
CA GLU A 71 -9.69 -10.07 -20.85
C GLU A 71 -10.70 -10.40 -19.74
N LYS A 72 -11.34 -11.58 -19.79
CA LYS A 72 -12.32 -11.98 -18.78
C LYS A 72 -11.69 -12.22 -17.40
N ILE A 73 -10.47 -12.76 -17.36
CA ILE A 73 -9.72 -12.94 -16.11
C ILE A 73 -9.36 -11.59 -15.50
N PHE A 74 -8.77 -10.70 -16.30
CA PHE A 74 -8.41 -9.37 -15.87
C PHE A 74 -9.65 -8.63 -15.33
N GLN A 75 -10.75 -8.60 -16.08
CA GLN A 75 -11.99 -7.92 -15.66
C GLN A 75 -12.57 -8.51 -14.37
N LEU A 76 -12.54 -9.83 -14.21
CA LEU A 76 -13.00 -10.49 -12.99
C LEU A 76 -12.24 -9.97 -11.76
N TYR A 77 -10.91 -10.05 -11.80
CA TYR A 77 -10.08 -9.66 -10.66
C TYR A 77 -10.00 -8.14 -10.47
N HIS A 78 -10.03 -7.35 -11.54
CA HIS A 78 -10.12 -5.89 -11.45
C HIS A 78 -11.37 -5.45 -10.67
N ASN A 79 -12.53 -6.02 -10.98
CA ASN A 79 -13.76 -5.74 -10.24
C ASN A 79 -13.70 -6.22 -8.79
N GLU A 80 -13.11 -7.40 -8.54
CA GLU A 80 -12.88 -7.89 -7.18
C GLU A 80 -12.00 -6.92 -6.38
N PHE A 81 -10.91 -6.41 -6.98
CA PHE A 81 -10.00 -5.48 -6.32
C PHE A 81 -10.69 -4.17 -5.98
N LEU A 82 -11.46 -3.60 -6.92
CA LEU A 82 -12.22 -2.37 -6.67
C LEU A 82 -13.17 -2.51 -5.46
N GLU A 83 -13.89 -3.63 -5.37
CA GLU A 83 -14.80 -3.88 -4.25
C GLU A 83 -14.04 -4.10 -2.93
N ASN A 84 -12.97 -4.91 -2.95
CA ASN A 84 -12.13 -5.13 -1.77
C ASN A 84 -11.51 -3.83 -1.24
N TRP A 85 -11.02 -2.96 -2.14
CA TRP A 85 -10.45 -1.65 -1.78
C TRP A 85 -11.48 -0.71 -1.19
N LYS A 86 -12.69 -0.68 -1.76
CA LYS A 86 -13.79 0.09 -1.23
C LYS A 86 -14.18 -0.37 0.18
N GLN A 87 -14.32 -1.68 0.39
CA GLN A 87 -14.67 -2.26 1.69
C GLN A 87 -13.57 -2.06 2.74
N LEU A 88 -12.29 -2.21 2.38
CA LEU A 88 -11.16 -1.91 3.26
C LEU A 88 -11.00 -0.41 3.54
N GLY A 89 -11.68 0.45 2.77
CA GLY A 89 -11.61 1.89 2.88
C GLY A 89 -10.30 2.46 2.35
N ILE A 90 -9.74 1.93 1.27
CA ILE A 90 -8.60 2.55 0.58
C ILE A 90 -9.10 3.76 -0.22
N SER A 91 -8.45 4.91 -0.03
CA SER A 91 -8.86 6.21 -0.56
C SER A 91 -8.07 6.59 -1.82
N TRP A 92 -8.35 5.90 -2.91
CA TRP A 92 -7.76 6.17 -4.22
C TRP A 92 -8.24 7.50 -4.82
N ASP A 93 -7.34 8.25 -5.45
CA ASP A 93 -7.74 9.29 -6.42
C ASP A 93 -8.03 8.65 -7.79
N LEU A 94 -7.27 7.62 -8.17
CA LEU A 94 -7.62 6.72 -9.27
C LEU A 94 -7.04 5.31 -9.07
N PHE A 95 -7.88 4.30 -9.28
CA PHE A 95 -7.46 2.90 -9.44
C PHE A 95 -7.93 2.40 -10.81
N THR A 96 -7.01 2.28 -11.76
CA THR A 96 -7.29 1.97 -13.19
C THR A 96 -6.75 0.57 -13.58
N SER A 97 -6.37 0.36 -14.83
CA SER A 97 -5.67 -0.85 -15.29
C SER A 97 -4.65 -0.55 -16.38
N THR A 98 -3.71 -1.48 -16.62
CA THR A 98 -2.75 -1.36 -17.73
C THR A 98 -3.38 -1.69 -19.08
N HIS A 99 -4.66 -2.08 -19.10
CA HIS A 99 -5.41 -2.37 -20.32
C HIS A 99 -6.31 -1.20 -20.77
N THR A 100 -5.90 0.05 -20.51
CA THR A 100 -6.60 1.25 -20.99
C THR A 100 -5.92 1.84 -22.22
N LYS A 101 -6.68 2.58 -23.03
CA LYS A 101 -6.13 3.27 -24.20
C LYS A 101 -5.09 4.34 -23.82
N ILE A 102 -5.31 5.05 -22.72
CA ILE A 102 -4.36 6.05 -22.21
C ILE A 102 -3.05 5.37 -21.79
N HIS A 103 -3.12 4.20 -21.14
CA HIS A 103 -1.92 3.45 -20.80
C HIS A 103 -1.13 3.04 -22.05
N GLU A 104 -1.81 2.47 -23.06
CA GLU A 104 -1.19 2.11 -24.33
C GLU A 104 -0.48 3.30 -24.98
N GLU A 105 -1.16 4.44 -25.10
CA GLU A 105 -0.60 5.66 -25.70
C GLU A 105 0.64 6.17 -24.95
N VAL A 106 0.60 6.20 -23.62
CA VAL A 106 1.73 6.67 -22.79
C VAL A 106 2.92 5.71 -22.88
N VAL A 107 2.68 4.40 -22.91
CA VAL A 107 3.74 3.39 -23.06
C VAL A 107 4.42 3.50 -24.41
N GLN A 108 3.62 3.62 -25.48
CA GLN A 108 4.14 3.80 -26.83
C GLN A 108 4.93 5.10 -26.97
N ASP A 109 4.46 6.16 -26.34
CA ASP A 109 5.14 7.46 -26.33
C ASP A 109 6.53 7.37 -25.67
N ILE A 110 6.61 6.81 -24.46
CA ILE A 110 7.89 6.60 -23.76
C ILE A 110 8.81 5.69 -24.57
N PHE A 111 8.29 4.61 -25.15
CA PHE A 111 9.05 3.69 -26.00
C PHE A 111 9.69 4.44 -27.17
N LEU A 112 8.91 5.23 -27.92
CA LEU A 112 9.39 5.97 -29.07
C LEU A 112 10.43 7.04 -28.68
N LYS A 113 10.20 7.78 -27.59
CA LYS A 113 11.18 8.77 -27.09
C LYS A 113 12.50 8.12 -26.69
N LEU A 114 12.44 7.01 -25.94
CA LEU A 114 13.66 6.30 -25.53
C LEU A 114 14.40 5.68 -26.72
N LEU A 115 13.69 5.25 -27.76
CA LEU A 115 14.27 4.80 -29.02
C LEU A 115 14.96 5.94 -29.77
N GLU A 116 14.29 7.09 -29.94
CA GLU A 116 14.84 8.29 -30.58
C GLU A 116 16.11 8.78 -29.86
N ASN A 117 16.11 8.77 -28.53
CA ASN A 117 17.24 9.16 -27.70
C ASN A 117 18.36 8.09 -27.63
N GLY A 118 18.21 6.95 -28.32
CA GLY A 118 19.21 5.89 -28.36
C GLY A 118 19.36 5.11 -27.05
N PHE A 119 18.35 5.12 -26.18
CA PHE A 119 18.28 4.32 -24.96
C PHE A 119 17.55 2.99 -25.15
N ILE A 120 16.84 2.84 -26.28
CA ILE A 120 16.35 1.55 -26.76
C ILE A 120 17.08 1.20 -28.07
N TYR A 121 17.45 -0.07 -28.24
CA TYR A 121 18.06 -0.58 -29.47
C TYR A 121 17.54 -1.97 -29.81
N LYS A 122 17.81 -2.44 -31.03
CA LYS A 122 17.41 -3.77 -31.50
C LYS A 122 18.57 -4.75 -31.37
N ASP A 123 18.28 -5.95 -30.93
CA ASP A 123 19.22 -7.06 -30.92
C ASP A 123 18.48 -8.40 -31.07
N VAL A 124 19.21 -9.45 -31.43
CA VAL A 124 18.66 -10.79 -31.65
C VAL A 124 18.93 -11.66 -30.43
N MET A 125 17.92 -12.43 -30.02
CA MET A 125 18.08 -13.45 -28.99
C MET A 125 17.58 -14.81 -29.48
N THR A 126 18.19 -15.87 -28.96
CA THR A 126 17.80 -17.25 -29.25
C THR A 126 16.85 -17.74 -28.17
N LEU A 127 15.64 -18.14 -28.56
CA LEU A 127 14.59 -18.59 -27.65
C LEU A 127 14.04 -19.97 -28.06
N PRO A 128 13.55 -20.78 -27.11
CA PRO A 128 12.87 -22.03 -27.43
C PRO A 128 11.54 -21.75 -28.14
N TYR A 129 11.27 -22.51 -29.20
CA TYR A 129 10.09 -22.41 -30.06
C TYR A 129 9.44 -23.79 -30.18
N SER A 130 8.15 -23.87 -29.87
CA SER A 130 7.36 -25.08 -30.12
C SER A 130 6.85 -25.05 -31.56
N GLU A 131 7.23 -26.04 -32.36
CA GLU A 131 6.74 -26.18 -33.73
C GLU A 131 5.27 -26.62 -33.76
N LYS A 132 4.83 -27.34 -32.73
CA LYS A 132 3.45 -27.79 -32.57
C LYS A 132 2.53 -26.66 -32.14
N ASP A 133 2.93 -25.86 -31.15
CA ASP A 133 2.16 -24.72 -30.65
C ASP A 133 2.32 -23.46 -31.51
N LYS A 134 3.28 -23.49 -32.44
CA LYS A 134 3.65 -22.40 -33.35
C LYS A 134 3.92 -21.07 -32.62
N ARG A 135 4.66 -21.15 -31.52
CA ARG A 135 5.02 -19.99 -30.69
C ARG A 135 6.36 -20.16 -30.01
N PHE A 136 6.98 -19.03 -29.67
CA PHE A 136 8.07 -19.01 -28.70
C PHE A 136 7.55 -19.35 -27.31
N LEU A 137 8.34 -20.08 -26.54
CA LEU A 137 8.00 -20.52 -25.20
C LEU A 137 8.69 -19.61 -24.18
N ALA A 138 7.91 -18.89 -23.38
CA ALA A 138 8.44 -18.25 -22.19
C ALA A 138 8.97 -19.29 -21.20
N ASP A 139 9.88 -18.91 -20.30
CA ASP A 139 10.54 -19.81 -19.34
C ASP A 139 9.55 -20.68 -18.53
N ARG A 140 8.36 -20.16 -18.26
CA ARG A 140 7.28 -20.86 -17.52
C ARG A 140 6.58 -21.96 -18.32
N TYR A 141 6.65 -21.90 -19.64
CA TYR A 141 6.14 -22.91 -20.57
C TYR A 141 7.19 -23.96 -20.93
N VAL A 142 8.39 -23.84 -20.37
CA VAL A 142 9.48 -24.77 -20.56
C VAL A 142 9.71 -25.57 -19.28
N GLU A 143 9.85 -26.88 -19.42
CA GLU A 143 10.35 -27.75 -18.36
C GLU A 143 11.42 -28.69 -18.89
N GLY A 144 12.35 -29.08 -18.02
CA GLY A 144 13.41 -30.02 -18.38
C GLY A 144 14.17 -30.51 -17.15
N THR A 145 15.19 -31.32 -17.39
CA THR A 145 16.06 -31.83 -16.35
C THR A 145 17.15 -30.82 -16.02
N CYS A 146 17.27 -30.46 -14.74
CA CYS A 146 18.29 -29.53 -14.25
C CYS A 146 19.70 -30.08 -14.50
N PRO A 147 20.59 -29.34 -15.18
CA PRO A 147 21.95 -29.79 -15.45
C PRO A 147 22.83 -29.87 -14.19
N HIS A 148 22.44 -29.22 -13.09
CA HIS A 148 23.22 -29.17 -11.85
C HIS A 148 22.85 -30.26 -10.83
N CYS A 149 21.57 -30.66 -10.77
CA CYS A 149 21.10 -31.59 -9.74
C CYS A 149 20.21 -32.72 -10.26
N ASN A 150 20.05 -32.86 -11.57
CA ASN A 150 19.22 -33.88 -12.23
C ASN A 150 17.73 -33.88 -11.83
N PHE A 151 17.21 -32.76 -11.33
CA PHE A 151 15.78 -32.63 -11.07
C PHE A 151 15.02 -32.57 -12.39
N GLU A 152 14.16 -33.56 -12.66
CA GLU A 152 13.55 -33.80 -13.99
C GLU A 152 12.51 -32.74 -14.42
N SER A 153 12.09 -31.87 -13.50
CA SER A 153 11.03 -30.87 -13.73
C SER A 153 11.49 -29.44 -13.39
N ALA A 154 12.74 -29.10 -13.70
CA ALA A 154 13.24 -27.74 -13.60
C ALA A 154 12.60 -26.83 -14.65
N ARG A 155 12.36 -25.57 -14.29
CA ARG A 155 11.80 -24.54 -15.18
C ARG A 155 12.89 -23.88 -16.00
N GLY A 156 12.51 -23.17 -17.06
CA GLY A 156 13.44 -22.46 -17.93
C GLY A 156 14.32 -21.43 -17.22
N ASP A 157 13.82 -20.83 -16.14
CA ASP A 157 14.47 -19.74 -15.39
C ASP A 157 15.15 -20.20 -14.09
N GLN A 158 14.67 -21.30 -13.50
CA GLN A 158 15.11 -21.75 -12.19
C GLN A 158 14.82 -23.23 -11.92
N CYS A 159 15.75 -23.91 -11.26
CA CYS A 159 15.51 -25.23 -10.67
C CYS A 159 14.88 -25.10 -9.27
N ASP A 160 13.65 -25.58 -9.10
CA ASP A 160 12.95 -25.54 -7.81
C ASP A 160 13.57 -26.46 -6.73
N ASN A 161 14.42 -27.41 -7.12
CA ASN A 161 15.10 -28.33 -6.19
C ASN A 161 16.42 -27.77 -5.63
N CYS A 162 17.31 -27.27 -6.49
CA CYS A 162 18.63 -26.76 -6.08
C CYS A 162 18.72 -25.23 -6.04
N GLY A 163 17.70 -24.51 -6.51
CA GLY A 163 17.64 -23.06 -6.50
C GLY A 163 18.47 -22.35 -7.58
N SER A 164 19.24 -23.10 -8.39
CA SER A 164 20.06 -22.54 -9.47
C SER A 164 19.20 -21.79 -10.50
N THR A 165 19.64 -20.59 -10.88
CA THR A 165 19.14 -19.88 -12.06
C THR A 165 19.61 -20.63 -13.31
N LEU A 166 18.72 -20.82 -14.27
CA LEU A 166 18.96 -21.54 -15.52
C LEU A 166 18.64 -20.64 -16.70
N ASP A 167 19.26 -20.93 -17.83
CA ASP A 167 18.76 -20.52 -19.15
C ASP A 167 18.05 -21.72 -19.79
N PRO A 168 16.91 -21.54 -20.49
CA PRO A 168 16.24 -22.65 -21.18
C PRO A 168 17.17 -23.50 -22.06
N ILE A 169 18.22 -22.91 -22.66
CA ILE A 169 19.19 -23.65 -23.48
C ILE A 169 20.04 -24.65 -22.69
N GLU A 170 20.15 -24.48 -21.38
CA GLU A 170 20.92 -25.34 -20.48
C GLU A 170 20.12 -26.57 -20.01
N LEU A 171 18.79 -26.57 -20.19
CA LEU A 171 17.94 -27.67 -19.74
C LEU A 171 18.14 -28.93 -20.59
N ILE A 172 18.36 -30.05 -19.91
CA ILE A 172 18.45 -31.37 -20.54
C ILE A 172 17.03 -31.91 -20.78
N ASN A 173 16.79 -32.54 -21.93
CA ASN A 173 15.45 -33.08 -22.29
C ASN A 173 14.33 -32.03 -22.17
N ILE A 174 14.62 -30.81 -22.61
CA ILE A 174 13.67 -29.70 -22.64
C ILE A 174 12.37 -30.08 -23.37
N LYS A 175 11.24 -29.69 -22.79
CA LYS A 175 9.89 -29.92 -23.33
C LYS A 175 8.98 -28.71 -23.12
N SER A 176 8.03 -28.54 -24.04
CA SER A 176 6.89 -27.63 -23.86
C SER A 176 5.94 -28.21 -22.81
N ARG A 177 5.62 -27.42 -21.78
CA ARG A 177 4.58 -27.76 -20.79
C ARG A 177 3.17 -27.74 -21.38
N ILE A 178 3.00 -27.10 -22.52
CA ILE A 178 1.71 -27.00 -23.22
C ILE A 178 1.46 -28.27 -24.02
N SER A 179 2.41 -28.65 -24.88
CA SER A 179 2.19 -29.65 -25.92
C SER A 179 3.00 -30.94 -25.76
N GLY A 180 3.97 -30.94 -24.84
CA GLY A 180 4.91 -32.02 -24.57
C GLY A 180 6.01 -32.19 -25.62
N ASP A 181 6.05 -31.35 -26.66
CA ASP A 181 7.06 -31.44 -27.72
C ASP A 181 8.44 -30.93 -27.25
N ALA A 182 9.50 -31.40 -27.90
CA ALA A 182 10.84 -30.87 -27.67
C ALA A 182 10.99 -29.56 -28.48
N PRO A 183 11.14 -28.39 -27.83
CA PRO A 183 11.27 -27.14 -28.55
C PRO A 183 12.58 -27.07 -29.33
N VAL A 184 12.54 -26.35 -30.45
CA VAL A 184 13.73 -25.98 -31.23
C VAL A 184 14.13 -24.55 -30.87
N PHE A 185 15.42 -24.25 -30.88
CA PHE A 185 15.89 -22.89 -30.63
C PHE A 185 15.85 -22.07 -31.92
N LYS A 186 15.19 -20.91 -31.88
CA LYS A 186 15.10 -19.97 -33.00
C LYS A 186 15.53 -18.58 -32.58
N GLU A 187 16.16 -17.88 -33.50
CA GLU A 187 16.48 -16.47 -33.34
C GLU A 187 15.24 -15.61 -33.54
N THR A 188 15.09 -14.58 -32.72
CA THR A 188 14.03 -13.59 -32.80
C THR A 188 14.57 -12.22 -32.38
N GLU A 189 14.20 -11.18 -33.12
CA GLU A 189 14.64 -9.81 -32.85
C GLU A 189 13.79 -9.19 -31.74
N HIS A 190 14.43 -8.50 -30.79
CA HIS A 190 13.79 -7.79 -29.70
C HIS A 190 14.36 -6.39 -29.53
N PHE A 191 13.58 -5.54 -28.86
CA PHE A 191 14.06 -4.26 -28.39
C PHE A 191 14.63 -4.41 -26.99
N PHE A 192 15.76 -3.76 -26.74
CA PHE A 192 16.48 -3.78 -25.47
C PHE A 192 16.57 -2.37 -24.89
N LEU A 193 16.29 -2.24 -23.59
CA LEU A 193 16.56 -1.04 -22.82
C LEU A 193 18.04 -1.03 -22.38
N ALA A 194 18.76 0.01 -22.77
CA ALA A 194 20.19 0.19 -22.50
C ALA A 194 20.46 0.65 -21.05
N LEU A 195 20.07 -0.16 -20.06
CA LEU A 195 20.22 0.13 -18.63
C LEU A 195 21.66 0.49 -18.25
N THR A 196 22.65 -0.13 -18.91
CA THR A 196 24.08 0.14 -18.72
C THR A 196 24.45 1.61 -18.90
N LYS A 197 23.71 2.37 -19.74
CA LYS A 197 23.96 3.80 -19.96
C LYS A 197 23.60 4.69 -18.77
N PHE A 198 22.81 4.20 -17.81
CA PHE A 198 22.28 5.00 -16.70
C PHE A 198 23.02 4.77 -15.37
N GLU A 199 23.90 3.77 -15.28
CA GLU A 199 24.54 3.32 -14.03
C GLU A 199 25.13 4.46 -13.19
N LYS A 200 25.98 5.29 -13.80
CA LYS A 200 26.68 6.37 -13.10
C LYS A 200 25.71 7.42 -12.54
N GLN A 201 24.68 7.76 -13.31
CA GLN A 201 23.69 8.75 -12.91
C GLN A 201 22.80 8.22 -11.78
N LEU A 202 22.35 6.96 -11.90
CA LEU A 202 21.58 6.29 -10.86
C LEU A 202 22.37 6.17 -9.56
N TYR A 203 23.64 5.76 -9.64
CA TYR A 203 24.49 5.64 -8.46
C TYR A 203 24.60 6.98 -7.73
N SER A 204 24.89 8.07 -8.45
CA SER A 204 25.01 9.40 -7.85
C SER A 204 23.68 9.90 -7.25
N TRP A 205 22.55 9.59 -7.89
CA TRP A 205 21.23 9.96 -7.39
C TRP A 205 20.86 9.20 -6.10
N ILE A 206 21.03 7.87 -6.09
CA ILE A 206 20.75 7.03 -4.93
C ILE A 206 21.68 7.36 -3.76
N GLU A 207 22.96 7.60 -4.04
CA GLU A 207 23.95 7.94 -3.00
C GLU A 207 23.55 9.21 -2.25
N LYS A 208 23.02 10.22 -2.96
CA LYS A 208 22.59 11.50 -2.38
C LYS A 208 21.23 11.42 -1.68
N ASN A 209 20.43 10.38 -1.92
CA ASN A 209 19.14 10.23 -1.28
C ASN A 209 19.31 9.94 0.23
N LYS A 210 18.62 10.73 1.06
CA LYS A 210 18.65 10.63 2.53
C LYS A 210 17.34 10.14 3.15
N TYR A 211 16.29 9.99 2.35
CA TYR A 211 14.95 9.65 2.80
C TYR A 211 14.71 8.14 2.79
N TRP A 212 15.31 7.44 1.82
CA TRP A 212 15.11 6.01 1.66
C TRP A 212 15.58 5.24 2.89
N LYS A 213 14.80 4.22 3.25
CA LYS A 213 15.19 3.25 4.26
C LYS A 213 16.56 2.63 3.91
N PRO A 214 17.41 2.35 4.92
CA PRO A 214 18.75 1.80 4.68
C PRO A 214 18.76 0.50 3.86
N ASN A 215 17.78 -0.40 4.03
CA ASN A 215 17.68 -1.64 3.26
C ASN A 215 17.48 -1.37 1.77
N VAL A 216 16.58 -0.46 1.40
CA VAL A 216 16.30 -0.07 0.00
C VAL A 216 17.52 0.57 -0.65
N ARG A 217 18.12 1.57 0.02
CA ARG A 217 19.30 2.28 -0.49
C ARG A 217 20.49 1.34 -0.66
N ASN A 218 20.81 0.55 0.36
CA ASN A 218 21.97 -0.34 0.31
C ASN A 218 21.80 -1.48 -0.69
N PHE A 219 20.59 -2.04 -0.81
CA PHE A 219 20.29 -3.04 -1.83
C PHE A 219 20.50 -2.45 -3.24
N SER A 220 19.97 -1.25 -3.49
CA SER A 220 20.06 -0.61 -4.82
C SER A 220 21.49 -0.24 -5.21
N LEU A 221 22.30 0.26 -4.27
CA LEU A 221 23.71 0.55 -4.51
C LEU A 221 24.51 -0.73 -4.82
N LYS A 222 24.31 -1.80 -4.04
CA LYS A 222 24.94 -3.11 -4.32
C LYS A 222 24.52 -3.68 -5.66
N PHE A 223 23.25 -3.49 -6.04
CA PHE A 223 22.74 -3.92 -7.34
C PHE A 223 23.48 -3.22 -8.49
N LEU A 224 23.76 -1.92 -8.35
CA LEU A 224 24.56 -1.15 -9.32
C LEU A 224 26.04 -1.53 -9.32
N GLU A 225 26.64 -1.79 -8.16
CA GLU A 225 28.03 -2.24 -8.04
C GLU A 225 28.28 -3.58 -8.75
N GLY A 226 27.24 -4.43 -8.86
CA GLY A 226 27.28 -5.67 -9.62
C GLY A 226 27.28 -5.51 -11.15
N GLY A 227 27.04 -4.30 -11.65
CA GLY A 227 26.88 -3.99 -13.07
C GLY A 227 25.47 -4.33 -13.58
N LEU A 228 24.85 -3.37 -14.26
CA LEU A 228 23.58 -3.57 -14.95
C LEU A 228 23.81 -4.33 -16.25
N LYS A 229 22.75 -5.01 -16.69
CA LYS A 229 22.67 -5.63 -18.01
C LYS A 229 21.49 -5.02 -18.74
N ASP A 230 21.66 -4.78 -20.03
CA ASP A 230 20.57 -4.37 -20.89
C ASP A 230 19.51 -5.47 -20.95
N ARG A 231 18.23 -5.09 -21.03
CA ARG A 231 17.10 -6.02 -20.90
C ARG A 231 16.17 -5.93 -22.09
N ALA A 232 15.77 -7.08 -22.63
CA ALA A 232 14.74 -7.16 -23.65
C ALA A 232 13.39 -6.68 -23.09
N ILE A 233 12.79 -5.68 -23.73
CA ILE A 233 11.54 -5.02 -23.35
C ILE A 233 10.37 -5.36 -24.30
N THR A 234 10.55 -6.33 -25.20
CA THR A 234 9.46 -6.90 -26.01
C THR A 234 9.36 -8.41 -25.83
N ARG A 235 8.20 -8.99 -26.12
CA ARG A 235 7.92 -10.42 -26.05
C ARG A 235 7.07 -10.89 -27.24
N ASP A 236 7.29 -12.14 -27.64
CA ASP A 236 6.49 -12.86 -28.64
C ASP A 236 5.21 -13.41 -28.01
N ILE A 237 4.30 -12.51 -27.63
CA ILE A 237 2.99 -12.83 -27.06
C ILE A 237 1.93 -11.97 -27.72
N GLU A 238 0.67 -12.37 -27.66
CA GLU A 238 -0.45 -11.61 -28.25
C GLU A 238 -1.12 -10.65 -27.26
N TRP A 239 -0.99 -10.93 -25.95
CA TRP A 239 -1.65 -10.19 -24.87
C TRP A 239 -0.70 -9.18 -24.20
N GLY A 240 -0.92 -7.89 -24.43
CA GLY A 240 -0.10 -6.80 -23.92
C GLY A 240 -0.26 -5.51 -24.73
N VAL A 241 0.57 -4.50 -24.43
CA VAL A 241 0.67 -3.27 -25.25
C VAL A 241 1.37 -3.56 -26.59
N PRO A 242 0.79 -3.21 -27.74
CA PRO A 242 1.43 -3.39 -29.04
C PRO A 242 2.67 -2.49 -29.21
N VAL A 243 3.70 -3.02 -29.88
CA VAL A 243 4.90 -2.26 -30.24
C VAL A 243 4.53 -1.24 -31.33
N PRO A 244 4.82 0.07 -31.18
CA PRO A 244 4.37 1.11 -32.10
C PRO A 244 5.27 1.25 -33.33
N LEU A 245 5.64 0.14 -33.97
CA LEU A 245 6.53 0.10 -35.14
C LEU A 245 6.07 -0.97 -36.15
N ASP A 246 6.12 -0.62 -37.43
CA ASP A 246 5.80 -1.54 -38.53
C ASP A 246 6.73 -2.77 -38.51
N GLY A 247 6.14 -3.96 -38.72
CA GLY A 247 6.87 -5.24 -38.73
C GLY A 247 7.01 -5.92 -37.36
N TYR A 248 6.40 -5.37 -36.31
CA TYR A 248 6.37 -5.95 -34.96
C TYR A 248 4.95 -6.21 -34.45
N GLU A 249 3.98 -6.40 -35.35
CA GLU A 249 2.56 -6.59 -35.05
C GLU A 249 2.29 -7.82 -34.17
N ASP A 250 3.14 -8.84 -34.27
CA ASP A 250 3.07 -10.08 -33.48
C ASP A 250 3.84 -10.01 -32.15
N LYS A 251 4.36 -8.83 -31.78
CA LYS A 251 5.06 -8.61 -30.51
C LYS A 251 4.32 -7.65 -29.60
N ARG A 252 4.55 -7.79 -28.31
CA ARG A 252 4.07 -6.87 -27.27
C ARG A 252 5.22 -6.33 -26.45
N ILE A 253 5.03 -5.14 -25.90
CA ILE A 253 5.88 -4.58 -24.86
C ILE A 253 5.83 -5.54 -23.66
N TYR A 254 7.00 -5.82 -23.10
CA TYR A 254 7.14 -6.71 -21.95
C TYR A 254 6.59 -6.03 -20.70
N VAL A 255 5.84 -6.77 -19.88
CA VAL A 255 5.12 -6.24 -18.71
C VAL A 255 6.04 -5.50 -17.71
N TRP A 256 7.29 -5.94 -17.62
CA TRP A 256 8.32 -5.29 -16.80
C TRP A 256 8.57 -3.82 -17.18
N PHE A 257 8.40 -3.48 -18.46
CA PHE A 257 8.58 -2.13 -18.98
C PHE A 257 7.30 -1.30 -18.88
N ASP A 258 6.13 -1.87 -19.22
CA ASP A 258 4.87 -1.11 -19.22
C ASP A 258 4.30 -0.90 -17.79
N ALA A 259 4.45 -1.86 -16.87
CA ALA A 259 3.81 -1.80 -15.55
C ALA A 259 4.27 -0.59 -14.73
N VAL A 260 5.56 -0.24 -14.77
CA VAL A 260 6.09 0.95 -14.08
C VAL A 260 5.65 2.27 -14.73
N ILE A 261 5.31 2.26 -16.03
CA ILE A 261 4.70 3.40 -16.73
C ILE A 261 3.26 3.61 -16.26
N GLY A 262 2.63 2.56 -15.71
CA GLY A 262 1.28 2.58 -15.13
C GLY A 262 1.02 3.82 -14.27
N TYR A 263 1.96 4.19 -13.39
CA TYR A 263 1.83 5.36 -12.51
C TYR A 263 1.61 6.67 -13.25
N LEU A 264 2.39 6.89 -14.31
CA LEU A 264 2.28 8.10 -15.12
C LEU A 264 0.97 8.08 -15.91
N SER A 265 0.66 6.96 -16.55
CA SER A 265 -0.60 6.82 -17.31
C SER A 265 -1.84 7.00 -16.46
N ALA A 266 -1.86 6.48 -15.22
CA ALA A 266 -2.95 6.68 -14.27
C ALA A 266 -3.06 8.15 -13.83
N SER A 267 -1.93 8.84 -13.66
CA SER A 267 -1.94 10.26 -13.33
C SER A 267 -2.50 11.12 -14.48
N ILE A 268 -2.09 10.81 -15.72
CA ILE A 268 -2.61 11.45 -16.94
C ILE A 268 -4.11 11.16 -17.10
N GLU A 269 -4.53 9.92 -16.89
CA GLU A 269 -5.93 9.51 -16.93
C GLU A 269 -6.75 10.26 -15.88
N TRP A 270 -6.29 10.30 -14.62
CA TRP A 270 -6.93 11.06 -13.54
C TRP A 270 -7.11 12.53 -13.92
N SER A 271 -6.05 13.17 -14.42
CA SER A 271 -6.09 14.59 -14.81
C SER A 271 -7.11 14.84 -15.94
N SER A 272 -7.23 13.87 -16.85
CA SER A 272 -8.23 13.91 -17.93
C SER A 272 -9.66 13.74 -17.39
N GLN A 273 -9.88 12.85 -16.41
CA GLN A 273 -11.18 12.62 -15.78
C GLN A 273 -11.68 13.85 -15.00
N ILE A 274 -10.79 14.61 -14.36
CA ILE A 274 -11.16 15.84 -13.64
C ILE A 274 -11.27 17.08 -14.54
N GLY A 275 -10.99 16.95 -15.84
CA GLY A 275 -11.13 18.02 -16.83
C GLY A 275 -9.94 18.98 -16.97
N ASP A 276 -8.81 18.70 -16.31
CA ASP A 276 -7.57 19.49 -16.41
C ASP A 276 -6.41 18.55 -16.79
N LYS A 277 -6.19 18.42 -18.11
CA LYS A 277 -5.20 17.49 -18.68
C LYS A 277 -3.75 17.80 -18.32
N SER A 278 -3.45 18.99 -17.82
CA SER A 278 -2.10 19.37 -17.35
C SER A 278 -1.89 19.08 -15.88
N LYS A 279 -2.95 18.76 -15.13
CA LYS A 279 -2.89 18.73 -13.66
C LYS A 279 -1.96 17.67 -13.10
N TRP A 280 -1.70 16.60 -13.85
CA TRP A 280 -0.74 15.58 -13.44
C TRP A 280 0.69 16.14 -13.35
N GLU A 281 1.05 17.17 -14.13
CA GLU A 281 2.40 17.74 -14.13
C GLU A 281 2.78 18.34 -12.77
N ASP A 282 1.82 18.90 -12.02
CA ASP A 282 2.01 19.43 -10.65
C ASP A 282 2.64 18.39 -9.71
N PHE A 283 2.41 17.10 -9.97
CA PHE A 283 2.86 15.99 -9.14
C PHE A 283 4.13 15.31 -9.67
N TRP A 284 4.36 15.39 -10.98
CA TRP A 284 5.44 14.69 -11.67
C TRP A 284 6.64 15.58 -12.00
N LYS A 285 6.51 16.90 -11.89
CA LYS A 285 7.54 17.88 -12.22
C LYS A 285 7.71 18.91 -11.10
N GLY A 286 8.74 19.75 -11.22
CA GLY A 286 9.01 20.85 -10.28
C GLY A 286 9.19 20.34 -8.84
N ASP A 287 8.42 20.90 -7.91
CA ASP A 287 8.52 20.58 -6.48
C ASP A 287 7.67 19.36 -6.05
N GLY A 288 7.05 18.65 -7.00
CA GLY A 288 6.27 17.44 -6.72
C GLY A 288 7.11 16.32 -6.11
N LYS A 289 6.68 15.77 -4.97
CA LYS A 289 7.35 14.67 -4.27
C LYS A 289 6.64 13.35 -4.54
N SER A 290 7.34 12.40 -5.15
CA SER A 290 6.80 11.09 -5.52
C SER A 290 7.25 9.97 -4.59
N TYR A 291 6.28 9.27 -4.01
CA TYR A 291 6.45 8.17 -3.07
C TYR A 291 5.95 6.88 -3.71
N TYR A 292 6.79 5.86 -3.78
CA TYR A 292 6.46 4.57 -4.41
C TYR A 292 6.35 3.47 -3.35
N PHE A 293 5.12 3.06 -3.02
CA PHE A 293 4.82 2.04 -2.02
C PHE A 293 4.77 0.64 -2.62
N MET A 294 5.54 -0.29 -2.06
CA MET A 294 5.68 -1.65 -2.62
C MET A 294 6.22 -2.69 -1.62
N GLY A 295 6.14 -3.96 -1.98
CA GLY A 295 6.94 -5.02 -1.35
C GLY A 295 8.39 -5.02 -1.84
N LYS A 296 9.32 -5.57 -1.04
CA LYS A 296 10.77 -5.55 -1.31
C LYS A 296 11.21 -6.11 -2.68
N ASP A 297 10.46 -7.05 -3.25
CA ASP A 297 10.79 -7.63 -4.55
C ASP A 297 10.74 -6.61 -5.70
N ASN A 298 9.98 -5.52 -5.50
CA ASN A 298 9.82 -4.49 -6.50
C ASN A 298 10.87 -3.38 -6.44
N ILE A 299 11.81 -3.43 -5.48
CA ILE A 299 12.85 -2.40 -5.31
C ILE A 299 13.62 -2.14 -6.62
N PRO A 300 14.18 -3.15 -7.33
CA PRO A 300 14.91 -2.88 -8.58
C PRO A 300 14.08 -2.16 -9.64
N PHE A 301 12.77 -2.47 -9.76
CA PHE A 301 11.91 -1.82 -10.74
C PHE A 301 11.77 -0.32 -10.48
N HIS A 302 11.84 0.11 -9.23
CA HIS A 302 11.57 1.49 -8.84
C HIS A 302 12.80 2.30 -8.46
N THR A 303 13.94 1.64 -8.21
CA THR A 303 15.20 2.33 -7.93
C THR A 303 16.18 2.29 -9.11
N ILE A 304 15.99 1.39 -10.07
CA ILE A 304 16.87 1.26 -11.23
C ILE A 304 16.10 1.52 -12.52
N ILE A 305 15.06 0.72 -12.78
CA ILE A 305 14.47 0.61 -14.11
C ILE A 305 13.59 1.81 -14.41
N TRP A 306 12.63 2.09 -13.54
CA TRP A 306 11.75 3.23 -13.69
C TRP A 306 12.52 4.57 -13.69
N PRO A 307 13.48 4.82 -12.76
CA PRO A 307 14.33 6.00 -12.85
C PRO A 307 15.15 6.09 -14.14
N SER A 308 15.65 4.97 -14.69
CA SER A 308 16.35 4.97 -16.00
C SER A 308 15.43 5.46 -17.11
N MET A 309 14.19 4.97 -17.12
CA MET A 309 13.18 5.36 -18.10
C MET A 309 12.82 6.84 -17.96
N LEU A 310 12.63 7.33 -16.74
CA LEU A 310 12.35 8.75 -16.46
C LEU A 310 13.51 9.65 -16.89
N ILE A 311 14.77 9.25 -16.61
CA ILE A 311 15.96 10.00 -17.04
C ILE A 311 16.02 10.06 -18.57
N GLY A 312 15.81 8.92 -19.25
CA GLY A 312 15.88 8.84 -20.70
C GLY A 312 14.72 9.54 -21.41
N TYR A 313 13.56 9.62 -20.75
CA TYR A 313 12.39 10.36 -21.23
C TYR A 313 12.55 11.88 -21.03
N GLY A 314 13.13 12.30 -19.90
CA GLY A 314 13.42 13.69 -19.56
C GLY A 314 12.24 14.43 -18.91
N ASP A 315 12.53 15.62 -18.35
CA ASP A 315 11.56 16.54 -17.74
C ASP A 315 10.59 15.92 -16.71
N MET A 316 11.08 14.97 -15.90
CA MET A 316 10.31 14.28 -14.86
C MET A 316 11.11 14.17 -13.56
N ASN A 317 10.42 14.28 -12.44
CA ASN A 317 10.98 14.03 -11.12
C ASN A 317 11.25 12.54 -10.92
N LEU A 318 12.43 12.22 -10.38
CA LEU A 318 12.75 10.87 -9.92
C LEU A 318 12.07 10.59 -8.58
N PRO A 319 11.91 9.30 -8.20
CA PRO A 319 11.34 8.92 -6.90
C PRO A 319 11.94 9.69 -5.72
N TYR A 320 11.12 10.45 -5.01
CA TYR A 320 11.55 11.13 -3.79
C TYR A 320 11.83 10.09 -2.69
N ASP A 321 10.88 9.18 -2.48
CA ASP A 321 11.02 8.04 -1.57
C ASP A 321 10.45 6.74 -2.18
N VAL A 322 10.97 5.60 -1.74
CA VAL A 322 10.54 4.26 -2.14
C VAL A 322 10.26 3.42 -0.88
N PRO A 323 9.14 3.66 -0.16
CA PRO A 323 8.77 2.85 0.99
C PRO A 323 8.50 1.38 0.60
N ALA A 324 9.49 0.54 0.88
CA ALA A 324 9.39 -0.91 0.68
C ALA A 324 9.13 -1.63 2.02
N ASN A 325 8.17 -2.55 2.02
CA ASN A 325 7.91 -3.46 3.13
C ASN A 325 8.46 -4.87 2.85
N GLU A 326 8.85 -5.54 3.92
CA GLU A 326 9.24 -6.95 3.97
C GLU A 326 7.98 -7.84 3.93
N TYR A 327 8.13 -9.17 4.03
CA TYR A 327 6.98 -10.06 3.89
C TYR A 327 6.15 -10.19 5.18
N LEU A 328 4.85 -10.36 5.02
CA LEU A 328 3.98 -10.91 6.05
C LEU A 328 3.88 -12.42 5.84
N ASN A 329 4.17 -13.20 6.88
CA ASN A 329 3.92 -14.63 6.97
C ASN A 329 2.57 -14.91 7.66
N LEU A 330 2.07 -16.13 7.54
CA LEU A 330 0.83 -16.61 8.14
C LEU A 330 1.11 -17.86 8.96
N GLU A 331 0.96 -17.75 10.29
CA GLU A 331 1.16 -18.82 11.27
C GLU A 331 2.51 -19.54 11.07
N GLY A 332 3.59 -18.76 10.91
CA GLY A 332 4.96 -19.22 10.74
C GLY A 332 5.33 -19.67 9.32
N LEU A 333 4.40 -19.65 8.37
CA LEU A 333 4.62 -20.06 6.98
C LEU A 333 4.43 -18.90 6.00
N LYS A 334 5.15 -18.93 4.88
CA LYS A 334 4.91 -17.98 3.79
C LYS A 334 3.52 -18.17 3.19
N PHE A 335 2.87 -17.06 2.83
CA PHE A 335 1.65 -17.09 2.03
C PHE A 335 1.88 -17.91 0.75
N SER A 336 0.91 -18.74 0.37
CA SER A 336 0.99 -19.59 -0.81
C SER A 336 -0.39 -19.73 -1.44
N THR A 337 -0.60 -19.00 -2.53
CA THR A 337 -1.84 -19.06 -3.32
C THR A 337 -2.07 -20.46 -3.90
N SER A 338 -1.01 -21.12 -4.38
CA SER A 338 -1.08 -22.48 -4.96
C SER A 338 -1.47 -23.56 -3.95
N ARG A 339 -1.13 -23.39 -2.66
CA ARG A 339 -1.50 -24.32 -1.59
C ARG A 339 -2.79 -23.90 -0.86
N GLY A 340 -3.42 -22.80 -1.27
CA GLY A 340 -4.55 -22.21 -0.54
C GLY A 340 -4.18 -21.73 0.87
N TRP A 341 -2.89 -21.44 1.12
CA TRP A 341 -2.41 -20.97 2.42
C TRP A 341 -2.30 -19.45 2.41
N ALA A 342 -3.45 -18.79 2.49
CA ALA A 342 -3.57 -17.35 2.51
C ALA A 342 -4.87 -16.94 3.20
N ILE A 343 -4.88 -15.75 3.80
CA ILE A 343 -6.13 -15.06 4.13
C ILE A 343 -6.43 -14.10 2.99
N TRP A 344 -7.49 -14.37 2.24
CA TRP A 344 -7.95 -13.54 1.14
C TRP A 344 -8.70 -12.32 1.69
N LEU A 345 -8.42 -11.16 1.12
CA LEU A 345 -8.96 -9.90 1.63
C LEU A 345 -10.48 -9.85 1.51
N GLY A 346 -11.04 -10.26 0.36
CA GLY A 346 -12.49 -10.29 0.15
C GLY A 346 -13.21 -11.26 1.09
N GLU A 347 -12.62 -12.43 1.37
CA GLU A 347 -13.18 -13.37 2.34
C GLU A 347 -13.21 -12.79 3.75
N TYR A 348 -12.14 -12.13 4.18
CA TYR A 348 -12.10 -11.44 5.47
C TYR A 348 -13.20 -10.37 5.55
N LEU A 349 -13.29 -9.49 4.55
CA LEU A 349 -14.20 -8.33 4.57
C LEU A 349 -15.68 -8.76 4.46
N SER A 350 -15.96 -9.96 3.95
CA SER A 350 -17.31 -10.53 3.97
C SER A 350 -17.81 -10.91 5.37
N LYS A 351 -16.90 -11.03 6.35
CA LYS A 351 -17.18 -11.50 7.71
C LYS A 351 -16.91 -10.46 8.79
N PHE A 352 -15.86 -9.66 8.61
CA PHE A 352 -15.34 -8.77 9.64
C PHE A 352 -15.25 -7.32 9.16
N GLU A 353 -15.38 -6.40 10.11
CA GLU A 353 -15.21 -4.97 9.88
C GLU A 353 -13.76 -4.64 9.47
N PRO A 354 -13.53 -3.61 8.65
CA PRO A 354 -12.20 -3.29 8.11
C PRO A 354 -11.23 -2.73 9.15
N ASP A 355 -11.68 -1.92 10.10
CA ASP A 355 -10.79 -1.23 11.04
C ASP A 355 -9.97 -2.16 11.96
N PRO A 356 -10.53 -3.25 12.53
CA PRO A 356 -9.74 -4.26 13.22
C PRO A 356 -8.58 -4.80 12.38
N LEU A 357 -8.81 -5.13 11.10
CA LEU A 357 -7.74 -5.58 10.20
C LEU A 357 -6.70 -4.49 9.98
N ARG A 358 -7.14 -3.28 9.65
CA ARG A 358 -6.26 -2.13 9.40
C ARG A 358 -5.36 -1.87 10.61
N TYR A 359 -5.93 -1.91 11.81
CA TYR A 359 -5.19 -1.77 13.06
C TYR A 359 -4.12 -2.85 13.22
N VAL A 360 -4.52 -4.13 13.15
CA VAL A 360 -3.64 -5.27 13.40
C VAL A 360 -2.51 -5.33 12.39
N LEU A 361 -2.81 -5.14 11.10
CA LEU A 361 -1.80 -5.10 10.06
C LEU A 361 -0.84 -3.91 10.26
N SER A 362 -1.33 -2.75 10.69
CA SER A 362 -0.48 -1.58 10.95
C SER A 362 0.42 -1.77 12.18
N ALA A 363 -0.11 -2.35 13.25
CA ALA A 363 0.65 -2.66 14.46
C ALA A 363 1.74 -3.72 14.21
N ASN A 364 1.50 -4.58 13.22
CA ASN A 364 2.39 -5.66 12.81
C ASN A 364 3.01 -5.44 11.42
N MET A 365 3.15 -4.17 11.00
CA MET A 365 3.63 -3.86 9.66
C MET A 365 5.09 -4.30 9.47
N PRO A 366 5.42 -5.03 8.39
CA PRO A 366 6.77 -5.54 8.12
C PRO A 366 7.71 -4.45 7.58
N GLU A 367 7.94 -3.38 8.34
CA GLU A 367 8.69 -2.21 7.86
C GLU A 367 10.21 -2.44 7.72
N ILE A 368 10.78 -3.33 8.55
CA ILE A 368 12.24 -3.56 8.67
C ILE A 368 12.60 -5.05 8.50
N ARG A 369 11.71 -5.94 8.93
CA ARG A 369 11.88 -7.39 8.87
C ARG A 369 10.54 -8.04 8.58
N ASP A 370 10.57 -9.29 8.10
CA ASP A 370 9.37 -10.09 7.94
C ASP A 370 8.59 -10.16 9.28
N THR A 371 7.27 -10.11 9.21
CA THR A 371 6.36 -10.26 10.35
C THR A 371 5.45 -11.46 10.15
N ASP A 372 4.74 -11.88 11.19
CA ASP A 372 3.85 -13.03 11.15
C ASP A 372 2.44 -12.65 11.60
N PHE A 373 1.44 -12.98 10.80
CA PHE A 373 0.04 -12.89 11.18
C PHE A 373 -0.39 -14.20 11.83
N SER A 374 -1.00 -14.09 13.00
CA SER A 374 -1.77 -15.18 13.61
C SER A 374 -3.14 -14.68 14.03
N TRP A 375 -4.12 -15.59 13.99
CA TRP A 375 -5.48 -15.29 14.43
C TRP A 375 -5.56 -14.96 15.92
N ASP A 376 -4.70 -15.58 16.74
CA ASP A 376 -4.62 -15.30 18.17
C ASP A 376 -4.13 -13.87 18.43
N GLU A 377 -3.12 -13.41 17.68
CA GLU A 377 -2.64 -12.03 17.81
C GLU A 377 -3.67 -11.02 17.27
N TYR A 378 -4.40 -11.37 16.22
CA TYR A 378 -5.53 -10.56 15.72
C TYR A 378 -6.61 -10.39 16.79
N ILE A 379 -7.07 -11.48 17.41
CA ILE A 379 -8.06 -11.45 18.50
C ILE A 379 -7.52 -10.63 19.69
N ARG A 380 -6.29 -10.91 20.13
CA ARG A 380 -5.66 -10.21 21.27
C ARG A 380 -5.61 -8.71 21.03
N ARG A 381 -5.10 -8.27 19.88
CA ARG A 381 -4.99 -6.84 19.56
C ARG A 381 -6.34 -6.17 19.44
N ASN A 382 -7.32 -6.81 18.82
CA ASN A 382 -8.67 -6.27 18.77
C ASN A 382 -9.26 -6.12 20.19
N ASN A 383 -9.21 -7.17 20.99
CA ASN A 383 -9.89 -7.20 22.27
C ASN A 383 -9.18 -6.37 23.35
N ASP A 384 -7.86 -6.44 23.43
CA ASP A 384 -7.10 -5.79 24.49
C ASP A 384 -6.78 -4.33 24.15
N GLU A 385 -6.44 -4.05 22.89
CA GLU A 385 -5.99 -2.72 22.46
C GLU A 385 -7.17 -1.88 21.93
N LEU A 386 -7.91 -2.37 20.94
CA LEU A 386 -9.05 -1.61 20.40
C LEU A 386 -10.24 -1.58 21.36
N VAL A 387 -10.71 -2.72 21.86
CA VAL A 387 -11.90 -2.78 22.72
C VAL A 387 -11.58 -2.31 24.14
N ALA A 388 -10.64 -2.96 24.84
CA ALA A 388 -10.42 -2.73 26.27
C ALA A 388 -9.64 -1.45 26.60
N THR A 389 -8.79 -0.97 25.69
CA THR A 389 -8.01 0.26 25.91
C THR A 389 -8.69 1.48 25.27
N TYR A 390 -8.78 1.54 23.94
CA TYR A 390 -9.27 2.73 23.26
C TYR A 390 -10.80 2.87 23.30
N GLY A 391 -11.52 1.82 22.88
CA GLY A 391 -12.98 1.79 22.84
C GLY A 391 -13.61 1.95 24.22
N ASN A 392 -13.04 1.32 25.24
CA ASN A 392 -13.49 1.46 26.62
C ASN A 392 -13.32 2.88 27.15
N LEU A 393 -12.18 3.54 26.90
CA LEU A 393 -11.96 4.95 27.27
C LEU A 393 -13.06 5.84 26.69
N VAL A 394 -13.25 5.74 25.38
CA VAL A 394 -14.29 6.50 24.65
C VAL A 394 -15.66 6.25 25.25
N HIS A 395 -16.04 4.98 25.40
CA HIS A 395 -17.37 4.62 25.88
C HIS A 395 -17.62 5.08 27.32
N ARG A 396 -16.65 4.92 28.23
CA ARG A 396 -16.75 5.33 29.64
C ARG A 396 -16.96 6.83 29.76
N VAL A 397 -16.15 7.62 29.07
CA VAL A 397 -16.16 9.09 29.20
C VAL A 397 -17.41 9.68 28.56
N LEU A 398 -17.81 9.19 27.39
CA LEU A 398 -19.07 9.59 26.76
C LEU A 398 -20.28 9.18 27.62
N SER A 399 -20.28 7.99 28.21
CA SER A 399 -21.38 7.52 29.06
C SER A 399 -21.52 8.31 30.35
N LEU A 400 -20.40 8.61 31.03
CA LEU A 400 -20.40 9.44 32.22
C LEU A 400 -20.89 10.86 31.89
N SER A 401 -20.34 11.47 30.84
CA SER A 401 -20.75 12.81 30.40
C SER A 401 -22.23 12.86 30.03
N TYR A 402 -22.70 11.90 29.22
CA TYR A 402 -24.09 11.85 28.74
C TYR A 402 -25.10 11.69 29.89
N ARG A 403 -24.79 10.87 30.90
CA ARG A 403 -25.69 10.59 32.03
C ARG A 403 -25.69 11.70 33.08
N SER A 404 -24.53 12.31 33.34
CA SER A 404 -24.37 13.22 34.47
C SER A 404 -24.52 14.70 34.13
N PHE A 405 -24.49 15.08 32.84
CA PHE A 405 -24.47 16.49 32.42
C PHE A 405 -25.51 16.78 31.33
N ASP A 406 -26.76 16.37 31.55
CA ASP A 406 -27.89 16.65 30.64
C ASP A 406 -27.62 16.31 29.16
N LYS A 407 -26.87 15.22 28.93
CA LYS A 407 -26.47 14.77 27.58
C LYS A 407 -25.61 15.79 26.84
N LYS A 408 -24.79 16.55 27.56
CA LYS A 408 -23.90 17.57 27.00
C LYS A 408 -22.46 17.38 27.46
N ILE A 409 -21.55 18.02 26.75
CA ILE A 409 -20.14 18.14 27.16
C ILE A 409 -20.08 18.98 28.45
N PRO A 410 -19.41 18.51 29.51
CA PRO A 410 -19.32 19.22 30.79
C PRO A 410 -18.57 20.56 30.67
N GLU A 411 -18.80 21.44 31.63
CA GLU A 411 -18.02 22.67 31.79
C GLU A 411 -16.60 22.35 32.27
N CYS A 412 -15.62 22.97 31.64
CA CYS A 412 -14.24 22.93 32.11
C CYS A 412 -14.02 24.02 33.16
N GLY A 413 -13.69 23.60 34.39
CA GLY A 413 -13.21 24.48 35.44
C GLY A 413 -11.70 24.72 35.36
N GLU A 414 -11.08 24.97 36.51
CA GLU A 414 -9.62 25.09 36.62
C GLU A 414 -8.96 23.74 36.36
N LEU A 415 -7.92 23.71 35.51
CA LEU A 415 -7.21 22.48 35.18
C LEU A 415 -6.27 22.09 36.33
N SER A 416 -6.29 20.82 36.70
CA SER A 416 -5.25 20.24 37.55
C SER A 416 -3.93 20.14 36.79
N GLU A 417 -2.80 20.11 37.51
CA GLU A 417 -1.48 19.89 36.92
C GLU A 417 -1.43 18.58 36.11
N SER A 418 -2.09 17.52 36.61
CA SER A 418 -2.23 16.24 35.89
C SER A 418 -3.01 16.40 34.57
N GLY A 419 -4.07 17.21 34.58
CA GLY A 419 -4.87 17.52 33.39
C GLY A 419 -4.09 18.33 32.35
N GLU A 420 -3.38 19.38 32.77
CA GLU A 420 -2.51 20.18 31.90
C GLU A 420 -1.42 19.32 31.24
N ASN A 421 -0.78 18.45 32.02
CA ASN A 421 0.24 17.54 31.53
C ASN A 421 -0.30 16.57 30.47
N LEU A 422 -1.53 16.07 30.64
CA LEU A 422 -2.16 15.19 29.66
C LEU A 422 -2.50 15.91 28.35
N LEU A 423 -2.99 17.16 28.41
CA LEU A 423 -3.24 17.98 27.20
C LEU A 423 -1.93 18.33 26.48
N LYS A 424 -0.86 18.57 27.23
CA LYS A 424 0.49 18.75 26.67
C LYS A 424 1.00 17.48 25.99
N LEU A 425 0.78 16.31 26.59
CA LEU A 425 1.11 15.03 25.98
C LEU A 425 0.34 14.80 24.67
N ALA A 426 -0.93 15.20 24.60
CA ALA A 426 -1.72 15.14 23.38
C ALA A 426 -1.13 16.03 22.26
N THR A 427 -0.68 17.24 22.60
CA THR A 427 0.02 18.14 21.67
C THR A 427 1.31 17.51 21.14
N ASN A 428 2.15 17.00 22.04
CA ASN A 428 3.40 16.33 21.66
C ASN A 428 3.15 15.08 20.80
N SER A 429 2.05 14.37 21.04
CA SER A 429 1.65 13.19 20.25
C SER A 429 1.27 13.58 18.83
N MET A 430 0.57 14.71 18.62
CA MET A 430 0.28 15.25 17.28
C MET A 430 1.54 15.54 16.47
N GLU A 431 2.55 16.13 17.11
CA GLU A 431 3.85 16.41 16.47
C GLU A 431 4.60 15.13 16.16
N LYS A 432 4.69 14.22 17.14
CA LYS A 432 5.46 12.98 16.97
C LYS A 432 4.83 12.06 15.93
N VAL A 433 3.52 11.83 15.97
CA VAL A 433 2.83 11.03 14.95
C VAL A 433 2.99 11.64 13.56
N SER A 434 2.90 12.97 13.44
CA SER A 434 3.16 13.67 12.18
C SER A 434 4.58 13.41 11.66
N GLU A 435 5.59 13.46 12.51
CA GLU A 435 6.98 13.17 12.15
C GLU A 435 7.14 11.71 11.69
N GLU A 436 6.58 10.76 12.43
CA GLU A 436 6.66 9.34 12.11
C GLU A 436 5.97 9.02 10.77
N LEU A 437 4.77 9.56 10.53
CA LEU A 437 4.04 9.35 9.26
C LEU A 437 4.73 10.01 8.06
N THR A 438 5.30 11.20 8.23
CA THR A 438 6.08 11.88 7.16
C THR A 438 7.29 11.04 6.73
N ASN A 439 7.86 10.26 7.65
CA ASN A 439 8.99 9.36 7.40
C ASN A 439 8.55 7.90 7.10
N CYS A 440 7.27 7.66 6.82
CA CYS A 440 6.71 6.33 6.56
C CYS A 440 6.99 5.28 7.67
N ARG A 441 7.00 5.72 8.95
CA ARG A 441 7.19 4.89 10.15
C ARG A 441 5.83 4.65 10.85
N PHE A 442 4.98 3.85 10.22
CA PHE A 442 3.57 3.66 10.58
C PHE A 442 3.38 2.96 11.93
N LYS A 443 4.17 1.93 12.22
CA LYS A 443 4.11 1.21 13.50
C LYS A 443 4.47 2.10 14.68
N SER A 444 5.49 2.94 14.49
CA SER A 444 5.94 3.92 15.49
C SER A 444 4.85 4.97 15.74
N ALA A 445 4.27 5.53 14.68
CA ALA A 445 3.12 6.44 14.76
C ALA A 445 1.94 5.84 15.54
N LEU A 446 1.53 4.62 15.21
CA LEU A 446 0.42 3.94 15.89
C LEU A 446 0.71 3.68 17.37
N THR A 447 1.95 3.32 17.70
CA THR A 447 2.39 3.11 19.08
C THR A 447 2.27 4.39 19.92
N VAL A 448 2.65 5.54 19.37
CA VAL A 448 2.52 6.84 20.05
C VAL A 448 1.05 7.17 20.30
N ALA A 449 0.18 6.99 19.30
CA ALA A 449 -1.25 7.24 19.45
C ALA A 449 -1.89 6.34 20.53
N MET A 450 -1.58 5.04 20.55
CA MET A 450 -2.09 4.12 21.57
C MET A 450 -1.49 4.40 22.96
N GLY A 451 -0.25 4.89 23.04
CA GLY A 451 0.34 5.37 24.29
C GLY A 451 -0.45 6.53 24.90
N LEU A 452 -0.95 7.47 24.07
CA LEU A 452 -1.83 8.54 24.55
C LEU A 452 -3.17 8.00 25.07
N ALA A 453 -3.76 7.00 24.42
CA ALA A 453 -4.98 6.35 24.91
C ALA A 453 -4.77 5.65 26.26
N GLN A 454 -3.60 5.03 26.48
CA GLN A 454 -3.24 4.44 27.76
C GLN A 454 -3.03 5.50 28.84
N ALA A 455 -2.34 6.60 28.53
CA ALA A 455 -2.15 7.72 29.46
C ALA A 455 -3.49 8.36 29.88
N ALA A 456 -4.41 8.52 28.94
CA ALA A 456 -5.75 9.04 29.23
C ALA A 456 -6.58 8.08 30.11
N ASN A 457 -6.49 6.76 29.89
CA ASN A 457 -7.11 5.77 30.79
C ASN A 457 -6.53 5.86 32.20
N LYS A 458 -5.20 5.99 32.33
CA LYS A 458 -4.55 6.13 33.62
C LYS A 458 -5.03 7.39 34.35
N PHE A 459 -5.00 8.54 33.68
CA PHE A 459 -5.52 9.80 34.22
C PHE A 459 -6.97 9.67 34.69
N LEU A 460 -7.85 9.14 33.85
CA LEU A 460 -9.27 8.94 34.22
C LEU A 460 -9.43 8.02 35.44
N ASN A 461 -8.55 7.03 35.60
CA ASN A 461 -8.59 6.10 36.72
C ASN A 461 -8.01 6.70 38.00
N ASP A 462 -6.96 7.50 37.90
CA ASP A 462 -6.36 8.17 39.07
C ASP A 462 -7.29 9.28 39.61
N GLU A 463 -8.03 9.98 38.73
CA GLU A 463 -8.94 11.06 39.11
C GLU A 463 -10.33 10.58 39.58
N GLU A 464 -10.70 9.34 39.31
CA GLU A 464 -11.96 8.70 39.74
C GLU A 464 -13.24 9.57 39.65
N PRO A 465 -13.56 10.20 38.50
CA PRO A 465 -14.67 11.16 38.42
C PRO A 465 -16.04 10.54 38.74
N TRP A 466 -16.20 9.22 38.63
CA TRP A 466 -17.45 8.53 39.01
C TRP A 466 -17.71 8.51 40.52
N HIS A 467 -16.68 8.66 41.36
CA HIS A 467 -16.82 8.82 42.80
C HIS A 467 -17.14 10.28 43.12
N LYS A 468 -16.36 11.21 42.56
CA LYS A 468 -16.54 12.66 42.72
C LYS A 468 -17.92 13.14 42.28
N LEU A 469 -18.48 12.61 41.17
CA LEU A 469 -19.85 12.89 40.72
C LEU A 469 -20.96 12.47 41.69
N LYS A 470 -20.69 11.57 42.63
CA LYS A 470 -21.66 11.14 43.66
C LYS A 470 -21.51 11.93 44.95
N SER A 471 -20.46 12.76 45.07
CA SER A 471 -20.23 13.63 46.22
C SER A 471 -21.30 14.71 46.29
N THR A 472 -21.60 15.18 47.51
CA THR A 472 -22.42 16.38 47.73
C THR A 472 -21.61 17.66 47.67
N ASP A 473 -20.28 17.57 47.60
CA ASP A 473 -19.39 18.71 47.44
C ASP A 473 -19.45 19.23 45.99
N VAL A 474 -19.70 20.54 45.85
CA VAL A 474 -19.78 21.21 44.55
C VAL A 474 -18.40 21.23 43.87
N GLU A 475 -17.32 21.31 44.64
CA GLU A 475 -15.97 21.35 44.07
C GLU A 475 -15.57 19.98 43.52
N ASP A 476 -15.93 18.88 44.20
CA ASP A 476 -15.75 17.52 43.66
C ASP A 476 -16.51 17.33 42.34
N GLN A 477 -17.75 17.82 42.27
CA GLN A 477 -18.56 17.71 41.05
C GLN A 477 -17.96 18.54 39.90
N ARG A 478 -17.43 19.75 40.20
CA ARG A 478 -16.73 20.59 39.23
C ARG A 478 -15.44 19.94 38.76
N ASP A 479 -14.64 19.40 39.66
CA ASP A 479 -13.40 18.69 39.31
C ASP A 479 -13.67 17.45 38.43
N ALA A 480 -14.74 16.71 38.72
CA ALA A 480 -15.16 15.60 37.87
C ALA A 480 -15.59 16.05 36.46
N ALA A 481 -16.27 17.21 36.37
CA ALA A 481 -16.65 17.82 35.11
C ALA A 481 -15.41 18.21 34.28
N THR A 482 -14.44 18.86 34.91
CA THR A 482 -13.14 19.22 34.30
C THR A 482 -12.38 17.98 33.85
N THR A 483 -12.28 16.96 34.69
CA THR A 483 -11.61 15.69 34.37
C THR A 483 -12.20 15.06 33.11
N LEU A 484 -13.54 14.97 33.04
CA LEU A 484 -14.22 14.42 31.87
C LEU A 484 -14.03 15.29 30.63
N TRP A 485 -14.04 16.62 30.77
CA TRP A 485 -13.74 17.53 29.67
C TRP A 485 -12.32 17.32 29.13
N VAL A 486 -11.31 17.23 30.00
CA VAL A 486 -9.91 16.96 29.61
C VAL A 486 -9.82 15.66 28.82
N VAL A 487 -10.44 14.59 29.30
CA VAL A 487 -10.40 13.30 28.60
C VAL A 487 -11.17 13.34 27.28
N LEU A 488 -12.30 14.04 27.19
CA LEU A 488 -13.00 14.26 25.91
C LEU A 488 -12.12 15.02 24.91
N SER A 489 -11.39 16.02 25.36
CA SER A 489 -10.41 16.76 24.55
C SER A 489 -9.30 15.86 24.02
N VAL A 490 -8.79 14.92 24.83
CA VAL A 490 -7.80 13.92 24.40
C VAL A 490 -8.41 12.87 23.48
N VAL A 491 -9.64 12.43 23.71
CA VAL A 491 -10.38 11.54 22.82
C VAL A 491 -10.57 12.20 21.44
N ASN A 492 -10.83 13.50 21.40
CA ASN A 492 -10.86 14.29 20.16
C ASN A 492 -9.50 14.31 19.45
N CYS A 493 -8.39 14.36 20.19
CA CYS A 493 -7.03 14.24 19.63
C CYS A 493 -6.80 12.84 19.04
N LEU A 494 -7.10 11.78 19.80
CA LEU A 494 -6.93 10.38 19.38
C LEU A 494 -7.70 10.08 18.08
N LYS A 495 -8.91 10.61 17.96
CA LYS A 495 -9.72 10.54 16.72
C LYS A 495 -8.95 11.06 15.50
N ILE A 496 -8.23 12.18 15.63
CA ILE A 496 -7.45 12.78 14.55
C ILE A 496 -6.21 11.92 14.26
N LEU A 497 -5.47 11.53 15.32
CA LEU A 497 -4.26 10.72 15.21
C LEU A 497 -4.50 9.35 14.57
N LEU A 498 -5.63 8.71 14.90
CA LEU A 498 -5.97 7.38 14.45
C LEU A 498 -6.77 7.37 13.15
N TYR A 499 -7.26 8.51 12.64
CA TYR A 499 -8.02 8.56 11.38
C TYR A 499 -7.30 7.94 10.18
N PRO A 500 -5.99 8.17 9.95
CA PRO A 500 -5.27 7.48 8.88
C PRO A 500 -5.34 5.95 8.98
N PHE A 501 -5.39 5.41 10.19
CA PHE A 501 -5.39 3.98 10.48
C PHE A 501 -6.81 3.39 10.53
N LEU A 502 -7.75 4.09 11.17
CA LEU A 502 -9.09 3.63 11.53
C LEU A 502 -10.15 4.64 11.04
N PRO A 503 -10.30 4.83 9.72
CA PRO A 503 -11.13 5.89 9.17
C PRO A 503 -12.60 5.78 9.59
N PHE A 504 -13.15 4.55 9.61
CA PHE A 504 -14.57 4.34 9.93
C PHE A 504 -14.88 4.62 11.40
N SER A 505 -14.03 4.12 12.30
CA SER A 505 -14.17 4.31 13.75
C SER A 505 -13.91 5.75 14.16
N SER A 506 -12.99 6.43 13.47
CA SER A 506 -12.68 7.84 13.72
C SER A 506 -13.85 8.73 13.29
N GLU A 507 -14.49 8.47 12.14
CA GLU A 507 -15.72 9.16 11.72
C GLU A 507 -16.89 8.88 12.68
N LYS A 508 -17.06 7.63 13.10
CA LYS A 508 -18.07 7.26 14.10
C LYS A 508 -17.85 8.02 15.41
N LEU A 509 -16.61 8.09 15.90
CA LEU A 509 -16.26 8.86 17.09
C LEU A 509 -16.47 10.37 16.89
N HIS A 510 -16.16 10.89 15.70
CA HIS A 510 -16.40 12.28 15.34
C HIS A 510 -17.86 12.68 15.61
N LYS A 511 -18.80 11.89 15.10
CA LYS A 511 -20.23 12.12 15.34
C LYS A 511 -20.61 11.92 16.81
N LEU A 512 -20.05 10.93 17.50
CA LEU A 512 -20.32 10.69 18.93
C LEU A 512 -19.84 11.82 19.85
N LEU A 513 -18.87 12.65 19.40
CA LEU A 513 -18.45 13.86 20.09
C LEU A 513 -19.35 15.08 19.82
N GLY A 514 -20.39 14.91 18.99
CA GLY A 514 -21.37 15.96 18.69
C GLY A 514 -21.04 16.83 17.47
N PHE A 515 -20.02 16.48 16.69
CA PHE A 515 -19.67 17.18 15.46
C PHE A 515 -20.55 16.74 14.27
N GLU A 516 -20.92 17.70 13.41
CA GLU A 516 -21.82 17.47 12.26
C GLU A 516 -21.06 17.26 10.94
N ASP A 517 -19.80 17.67 10.86
CA ASP A 517 -18.86 17.57 9.74
C ASP A 517 -18.02 16.27 9.79
N SER A 518 -17.06 16.10 8.88
CA SER A 518 -16.15 14.94 8.84
C SER A 518 -14.84 15.23 9.57
N VAL A 519 -14.14 14.17 9.99
CA VAL A 519 -12.76 14.29 10.49
C VAL A 519 -11.86 15.00 9.47
N THR A 520 -12.12 14.83 8.17
CA THR A 520 -11.33 15.45 7.11
C THR A 520 -11.52 16.96 7.01
N ASP A 521 -12.68 17.49 7.40
CA ASP A 521 -12.96 18.94 7.40
C ASP A 521 -12.15 19.66 8.49
N VAL A 522 -11.90 18.98 9.62
CA VAL A 522 -11.04 19.49 10.70
C VAL A 522 -9.56 19.44 10.32
N GLY A 523 -9.16 18.46 9.52
CA GLY A 523 -7.77 18.23 9.12
C GLY A 523 -6.87 17.82 10.29
N TRP A 524 -5.56 17.92 10.08
CA TRP A 524 -4.51 17.59 11.07
C TRP A 524 -4.29 18.75 12.03
N ASN A 525 -5.38 19.22 12.65
CA ASN A 525 -5.37 20.35 13.55
C ASN A 525 -6.20 20.03 14.79
N TRP A 526 -5.53 19.98 15.94
CA TRP A 526 -6.17 19.71 17.22
C TRP A 526 -5.93 20.86 18.19
N SER A 527 -6.99 21.22 18.91
CA SER A 527 -6.91 22.04 20.11
C SER A 527 -7.90 21.49 21.14
N ALA A 528 -7.53 21.53 22.41
CA ALA A 528 -8.41 21.11 23.50
C ALA A 528 -9.76 21.86 23.46
N ASN A 529 -9.75 23.14 23.08
CA ASN A 529 -10.94 23.99 23.06
C ASN A 529 -11.91 23.68 21.90
N GLN A 530 -11.58 22.77 20.99
CA GLN A 530 -12.55 22.29 19.99
C GLN A 530 -13.70 21.52 20.65
N ILE A 531 -13.46 20.93 21.82
CA ILE A 531 -14.51 20.36 22.67
C ILE A 531 -15.19 21.49 23.44
N THR A 532 -16.27 22.00 22.86
CA THR A 532 -17.01 23.14 23.43
C THR A 532 -18.02 22.65 24.48
N SER A 533 -17.92 23.15 25.71
CA SER A 533 -18.86 22.86 26.78
C SER A 533 -20.30 23.18 26.38
N GLY A 534 -21.26 22.37 26.83
CA GLY A 534 -22.67 22.52 26.49
C GLY A 534 -23.07 21.94 25.11
N THR A 535 -22.11 21.50 24.29
CA THR A 535 -22.38 20.77 23.04
C THR A 535 -23.17 19.50 23.35
N SER A 536 -24.21 19.23 22.57
CA SER A 536 -25.05 18.04 22.77
C SER A 536 -24.32 16.77 22.35
N LEU A 537 -24.33 15.77 23.23
CA LEU A 537 -23.76 14.45 22.98
C LEU A 537 -24.86 13.49 22.50
N PRO A 538 -24.68 12.81 21.36
CA PRO A 538 -25.51 11.69 20.99
C PRO A 538 -25.44 10.55 22.01
N LYS A 539 -26.42 9.64 21.95
CA LYS A 539 -26.40 8.44 22.81
C LYS A 539 -25.10 7.66 22.58
N PRO A 540 -24.29 7.39 23.62
CA PRO A 540 -23.04 6.66 23.50
C PRO A 540 -23.25 5.27 22.87
N LYS A 541 -22.30 4.86 22.04
CA LYS A 541 -22.23 3.53 21.42
C LYS A 541 -20.80 3.01 21.52
N VAL A 542 -20.64 1.69 21.57
CA VAL A 542 -19.32 1.06 21.48
C VAL A 542 -18.69 1.33 20.11
N LEU A 543 -17.38 1.59 20.07
CA LEU A 543 -16.66 1.77 18.80
C LEU A 543 -16.36 0.43 18.15
N PHE A 544 -15.78 -0.50 18.94
CA PHE A 544 -15.32 -1.81 18.50
C PHE A 544 -16.10 -2.91 19.20
N VAL A 545 -16.17 -4.08 18.57
CA VAL A 545 -16.82 -5.29 19.10
C VAL A 545 -15.74 -6.31 19.45
N LYS A 546 -15.94 -7.04 20.54
CA LYS A 546 -15.05 -8.14 20.93
C LYS A 546 -15.19 -9.26 19.90
N ILE A 547 -14.06 -9.86 19.53
CA ILE A 547 -14.00 -11.01 18.63
C ILE A 547 -13.70 -12.23 19.48
N GLU A 548 -14.51 -13.26 19.38
CA GLU A 548 -14.27 -14.56 20.01
C GLU A 548 -13.67 -15.53 18.98
N ARG A 549 -13.06 -16.62 19.44
CA ARG A 549 -12.40 -17.58 18.55
C ARG A 549 -13.42 -18.25 17.63
N GLU A 550 -14.63 -18.49 18.14
CA GLU A 550 -15.74 -19.10 17.42
C GLU A 550 -16.20 -18.28 16.21
N ASP A 551 -16.02 -16.95 16.24
CA ASP A 551 -16.36 -16.06 15.13
C ASP A 551 -15.46 -16.30 13.90
N LEU A 552 -14.29 -16.92 14.08
CA LEU A 552 -13.34 -17.22 13.00
C LEU A 552 -13.70 -18.49 12.22
N ASP A 553 -14.41 -19.43 12.85
CA ASP A 553 -14.72 -20.75 12.29
C ASP A 553 -16.04 -20.75 11.50
N THR A 554 -16.86 -19.69 11.62
CA THR A 554 -18.06 -19.42 10.82
C THR A 554 -17.73 -18.57 9.61
#